data_AF-A0A8X8GYM3-F1
#
_entry.id   AF-A0A8X8GYM3-F1
#
_cell.length_a   1.000
_cell.length_b   1.000
_cell.length_c   1.000
_cell.angle_alpha   90.00
_cell.angle_beta   90.00
_cell.angle_gamma   90.00
#
_symmetry.space_group_name_H-M   'P 1'
#
loop_
_entity.id
_entity.type
_entity.pdbx_description
1 polymer ?
#
loop_
_entity_poly.entity_id
_entity_poly.type
_entity_poly.pdbx_seq_one_letter_code
_entity_poly.pdbx_strand_id
1 'polypeptide(L)'
;MALFQDVAHTGGTRTDRERTEKVGYADFASALNPANENPGALAGATGGIQDNKAISFKTEHYRNRADAATALCHAIAECDPRDAREIMDAALADLAMGSPLPVFLSAMDDARWWASFATPPELKAYALACFEAMRPKVRVAFLAHVQRGAVA
;
A
#
# COMPACT_ATOMS: atom_id res chain seq x y z
N MET A 1 -3.23 49.08 38.32
CA MET A 1 -3.73 49.15 36.93
C MET A 1 -3.76 47.73 36.40
N ALA A 2 -4.88 47.00 36.47
CA ALA A 2 -6.09 47.17 35.66
C ALA A 2 -5.75 46.98 34.17
N LEU A 3 -6.43 46.16 33.36
CA LEU A 3 -7.66 45.39 33.45
C LEU A 3 -7.75 44.58 32.14
N PHE A 4 -8.40 43.42 32.14
CA PHE A 4 -9.13 42.75 31.03
C PHE A 4 -9.25 41.26 31.44
N GLN A 5 -10.09 40.91 32.41
CA GLN A 5 -11.54 40.69 32.35
C GLN A 5 -12.02 39.62 31.36
N ASP A 6 -12.72 38.66 31.97
CA ASP A 6 -13.52 37.54 31.49
C ASP A 6 -14.40 37.82 30.26
N VAL A 7 -14.58 36.76 29.46
CA VAL A 7 -15.90 36.37 28.97
C VAL A 7 -16.09 34.88 29.28
N ALA A 8 -17.11 34.58 30.07
CA ALA A 8 -17.54 33.23 30.42
C ALA A 8 -18.81 32.81 29.65
N HIS A 9 -18.95 31.49 29.46
CA HIS A 9 -20.15 30.70 29.11
C HIS A 9 -20.65 30.81 27.65
N THR A 10 -20.98 29.73 26.92
CA THR A 10 -21.80 28.58 27.35
C THR A 10 -21.71 27.43 26.32
N GLY A 11 -21.75 26.18 26.78
CA GLY A 11 -22.41 25.05 26.07
C GLY A 11 -21.64 24.34 24.94
N GLY A 12 -21.10 23.16 25.23
CA GLY A 12 -20.62 22.23 24.21
C GLY A 12 -20.10 20.95 24.85
N THR A 13 -20.96 19.96 24.96
CA THR A 13 -20.73 18.68 25.62
C THR A 13 -19.54 17.90 25.08
N ARG A 14 -18.72 17.39 26.01
CA ARG A 14 -17.97 16.13 25.97
C ARG A 14 -18.47 15.16 24.90
N THR A 15 -17.79 15.10 23.75
CA THR A 15 -17.62 13.92 22.86
C THR A 15 -16.89 14.37 21.59
N ASP A 16 -15.56 14.37 21.58
CA ASP A 16 -14.81 14.39 20.31
C ASP A 16 -13.46 13.67 20.39
N ARG A 17 -13.33 12.78 21.39
CA ARG A 17 -12.13 11.95 21.62
C ARG A 17 -12.32 10.49 21.16
N GLU A 18 -13.36 10.21 20.38
CA GLU A 18 -13.75 8.87 19.92
C GLU A 18 -13.89 8.77 18.39
N ARG A 19 -13.14 9.57 17.62
CA ARG A 19 -12.99 9.37 16.16
C ARG A 19 -11.62 8.78 15.81
N THR A 20 -11.16 7.83 16.60
CA THR A 20 -10.06 6.92 16.24
C THR A 20 -10.42 5.53 16.70
N GLU A 21 -11.50 4.98 16.16
CA GLU A 21 -11.76 3.55 16.30
C GLU A 21 -12.56 3.03 15.11
N LYS A 22 -12.09 1.91 14.58
CA LYS A 22 -12.78 0.99 13.66
C LYS A 22 -12.76 1.36 12.17
N VAL A 23 -11.57 1.37 11.57
CA VAL A 23 -11.43 0.71 10.25
C VAL A 23 -11.49 -0.79 10.56
N GLY A 24 -12.70 -1.34 10.51
CA GLY A 24 -13.00 -2.67 10.98
C GLY A 24 -12.40 -3.73 10.07
N TYR A 25 -12.01 -4.85 10.67
CA TYR A 25 -11.62 -6.12 10.01
C TYR A 25 -12.49 -6.51 8.79
N ALA A 26 -13.75 -6.06 8.75
CA ALA A 26 -14.68 -6.26 7.64
C ALA A 26 -14.27 -5.56 6.31
N ASP A 27 -13.59 -4.41 6.37
CA ASP A 27 -13.22 -3.66 5.16
C ASP A 27 -12.09 -4.34 4.38
N PHE A 28 -11.13 -4.94 5.10
CA PHE A 28 -10.07 -5.73 4.48
C PHE A 28 -10.57 -7.10 3.98
N ALA A 29 -11.53 -7.72 4.67
CA ALA A 29 -12.10 -9.00 4.25
C ALA A 29 -12.94 -8.90 2.97
N SER A 30 -13.60 -7.76 2.73
CA SER A 30 -14.42 -7.53 1.52
C SER A 30 -13.56 -7.44 0.25
N ALA A 31 -12.35 -6.90 0.34
CA ALA A 31 -11.43 -6.76 -0.79
C ALA A 31 -10.82 -8.10 -1.28
N LEU A 32 -10.98 -9.18 -0.51
CA LEU A 32 -10.42 -10.51 -0.78
C LEU A 32 -11.46 -11.52 -1.29
N ASN A 33 -12.71 -11.11 -1.54
CA ASN A 33 -13.74 -12.01 -2.05
C ASN A 33 -13.75 -12.05 -3.59
N PRO A 34 -13.36 -13.16 -4.25
CA PRO A 34 -13.34 -13.26 -5.71
C PRO A 34 -14.73 -13.48 -6.36
N ALA A 35 -15.84 -13.37 -5.61
CA ALA A 35 -17.18 -13.68 -6.09
C ALA A 35 -17.91 -12.54 -6.84
N ASN A 36 -17.23 -11.84 -7.74
CA ASN A 36 -17.89 -10.98 -8.74
C ASN A 36 -17.76 -11.62 -10.13
N GLU A 37 -18.53 -12.69 -10.34
CA GLU A 37 -18.66 -13.36 -11.63
C GLU A 37 -19.56 -12.53 -12.55
N ASN A 38 -19.04 -12.19 -13.73
CA ASN A 38 -19.84 -11.72 -14.87
C ASN A 38 -20.61 -12.92 -15.46
N PRO A 39 -21.96 -13.00 -15.36
CA PRO A 39 -22.71 -14.20 -15.76
C PRO A 39 -22.86 -14.41 -17.28
N GLY A 40 -22.10 -13.68 -18.11
CA GLY A 40 -22.42 -13.48 -19.53
C GLY A 40 -21.48 -14.07 -20.59
N ALA A 41 -20.48 -14.90 -20.25
CA ALA A 41 -19.52 -15.43 -21.24
C ALA A 41 -19.76 -16.92 -21.57
N LEU A 42 -21.02 -17.31 -21.75
CA LEU A 42 -21.44 -18.67 -22.10
C LEU A 42 -21.80 -18.72 -23.60
N ALA A 43 -20.79 -18.54 -24.45
CA ALA A 43 -20.90 -18.81 -25.89
C ALA A 43 -19.50 -19.04 -26.50
N GLY A 44 -19.06 -20.29 -26.61
CA GLY A 44 -17.83 -20.57 -27.36
C GLY A 44 -17.23 -21.96 -27.17
N ALA A 45 -17.76 -22.93 -27.91
CA ALA A 45 -17.06 -24.10 -28.48
C ALA A 45 -16.46 -25.15 -27.53
N THR A 46 -17.19 -26.26 -27.43
CA THR A 46 -16.67 -27.63 -27.30
C THR A 46 -15.54 -27.91 -28.30
N GLY A 47 -14.36 -28.32 -27.81
CA GLY A 47 -13.33 -28.96 -28.63
C GLY A 47 -11.98 -29.13 -27.94
N GLY A 48 -11.61 -30.39 -27.63
CA GLY A 48 -10.21 -30.86 -27.56
C GLY A 48 -9.44 -30.65 -26.25
N ILE A 49 -9.14 -31.74 -25.55
CA ILE A 49 -8.14 -31.79 -24.48
C ILE A 49 -6.75 -31.50 -25.05
N GLN A 50 -6.02 -30.54 -24.47
CA GLN A 50 -4.63 -30.69 -24.02
C GLN A 50 -4.16 -29.42 -23.26
N ASP A 51 -3.53 -29.65 -22.11
CA ASP A 51 -2.70 -28.71 -21.32
C ASP A 51 -3.36 -27.80 -20.26
N ASN A 52 -4.18 -28.38 -19.38
CA ASN A 52 -4.71 -27.71 -18.18
C ASN A 52 -3.68 -27.52 -17.05
N LYS A 53 -2.41 -27.87 -17.26
CA LYS A 53 -1.37 -27.83 -16.22
C LYS A 53 -0.93 -26.39 -15.89
N ALA A 54 -0.87 -25.51 -16.89
CA ALA A 54 -0.43 -24.13 -16.71
C ALA A 54 -1.47 -23.24 -16.01
N ILE A 55 -2.77 -23.48 -16.25
CA ILE A 55 -3.86 -22.79 -15.54
C ILE A 55 -3.92 -23.30 -14.10
N SER A 56 -3.90 -24.62 -13.88
CA SER A 56 -3.89 -25.24 -12.55
C SER A 56 -2.72 -24.75 -11.69
N PHE A 57 -1.51 -24.68 -12.25
CA PHE A 57 -0.29 -24.24 -11.54
C PHE A 57 -0.38 -22.77 -11.10
N LYS A 58 -0.83 -21.87 -11.99
CA LYS A 58 -1.02 -20.46 -11.63
C LYS A 58 -2.08 -20.29 -10.55
N THR A 59 -3.22 -20.99 -10.65
CA THR A 59 -4.29 -20.92 -9.66
C THR A 59 -3.85 -21.42 -8.28
N GLU A 60 -3.08 -22.52 -8.22
CA GLU A 60 -2.50 -23.03 -6.98
C GLU A 60 -1.51 -22.03 -6.36
N HIS A 61 -0.62 -21.44 -7.15
CA HIS A 61 0.31 -20.41 -6.67
C HIS A 61 -0.37 -19.19 -6.06
N TYR A 62 -1.45 -18.70 -6.68
CA TYR A 62 -2.20 -17.56 -6.13
C TYR A 62 -2.89 -17.89 -4.82
N ARG A 63 -3.49 -19.09 -4.72
CA ARG A 63 -4.10 -19.57 -3.47
C ARG A 63 -3.05 -19.69 -2.37
N ASN A 64 -1.92 -20.32 -2.65
CA ASN A 64 -0.84 -20.48 -1.69
C ASN A 64 -0.28 -19.13 -1.21
N ARG A 65 -0.22 -18.11 -2.09
CA ARG A 65 0.17 -16.75 -1.70
C ARG A 65 -0.85 -16.09 -0.78
N ALA A 66 -2.14 -16.22 -1.07
CA ALA A 66 -3.21 -15.66 -0.25
C ALA A 66 -3.31 -16.35 1.12
N ASP A 67 -3.15 -17.68 1.16
CA ASP A 67 -3.14 -18.46 2.39
C ASP A 67 -1.94 -18.08 3.27
N ALA A 68 -0.75 -17.95 2.68
CA ALA A 68 0.45 -17.52 3.39
C ALA A 68 0.33 -16.09 3.94
N ALA A 69 -0.24 -15.16 3.18
CA ALA A 69 -0.49 -13.80 3.64
C ALA A 69 -1.48 -13.78 4.82
N THR A 70 -2.54 -14.60 4.74
CA THR A 70 -3.54 -14.73 5.81
C THR A 70 -2.92 -15.30 7.08
N ALA A 71 -2.12 -16.38 6.94
CA ALA A 71 -1.40 -16.97 8.07
C ALA A 71 -0.44 -15.97 8.72
N LEU A 72 0.28 -15.17 7.93
CA LEU A 72 1.15 -14.12 8.45
C LEU A 72 0.36 -13.06 9.23
N CYS A 73 -0.79 -12.61 8.72
CA CYS A 73 -1.66 -11.67 9.43
C CYS A 73 -2.11 -12.22 10.79
N HIS A 74 -2.51 -13.50 10.85
CA HIS A 74 -2.86 -14.14 12.12
C HIS A 74 -1.67 -14.25 13.07
N ALA A 75 -0.51 -14.68 12.57
CA ALA A 75 0.70 -14.79 13.36
C ALA A 75 1.12 -13.44 13.97
N ILE A 76 1.02 -12.34 13.20
CA ILE A 76 1.31 -10.99 13.71
C ILE A 76 0.29 -10.60 14.79
N ALA A 77 -0.99 -10.91 14.61
CA ALA A 77 -2.04 -10.56 15.57
C ALA A 77 -1.96 -11.34 16.89
N GLU A 78 -1.44 -12.56 16.85
CA GLU A 78 -1.28 -13.44 18.01
C GLU A 78 0.05 -13.22 18.77
N CYS A 79 1.05 -12.61 18.12
CA CYS A 79 2.36 -12.33 18.70
C CYS A 79 2.32 -11.12 19.66
N ASP A 80 3.24 -11.08 20.64
CA ASP A 80 3.39 -9.89 21.47
C ASP A 80 3.73 -8.68 20.59
N PRO A 81 3.10 -7.51 20.79
CA PRO A 81 3.31 -6.35 19.92
C PRO A 81 4.77 -5.87 19.82
N ARG A 82 5.59 -6.08 20.86
CA ARG A 82 7.02 -5.70 20.82
C ARG A 82 7.81 -6.66 19.94
N ASP A 83 7.62 -7.96 20.14
CA ASP A 83 8.29 -9.01 19.38
C ASP A 83 7.88 -8.96 17.91
N ALA A 84 6.58 -8.82 17.64
CA ALA A 84 6.04 -8.68 16.29
C ALA A 84 6.68 -7.50 15.56
N ARG A 85 6.84 -6.36 16.25
CA ARG A 85 7.50 -5.17 15.68
C ARG A 85 8.96 -5.43 15.33
N GLU A 86 9.74 -6.00 16.24
CA GLU A 86 11.17 -6.24 16.00
C GLU A 86 11.38 -7.24 14.87
N ILE A 87 10.60 -8.32 14.84
CA ILE A 87 10.68 -9.34 13.78
C ILE A 87 10.26 -8.76 12.43
N MET A 88 9.16 -7.99 12.38
CA MET A 88 8.70 -7.38 11.14
C MET A 88 9.67 -6.33 10.62
N ASP A 89 10.31 -5.55 11.50
CA ASP A 89 11.30 -4.55 11.10
C ASP A 89 12.55 -5.23 10.51
N ALA A 90 13.04 -6.29 11.15
CA ALA A 90 14.14 -7.10 10.62
C ALA A 90 13.78 -7.74 9.27
N ALA A 91 12.59 -8.36 9.16
CA ALA A 91 12.12 -8.95 7.92
C ALA A 91 11.96 -7.91 6.80
N LEU A 92 11.50 -6.70 7.12
CA LEU A 92 11.40 -5.61 6.16
C LEU A 92 12.78 -5.13 5.69
N ALA A 93 13.75 -5.09 6.60
CA ALA A 93 15.13 -4.76 6.27
C ALA A 93 15.75 -5.80 5.32
N ASP A 94 15.50 -7.09 5.54
CA ASP A 94 15.97 -8.17 4.67
C ASP A 94 15.31 -8.15 3.28
N LEU A 95 14.08 -7.65 3.19
CA LEU A 95 13.33 -7.48 1.94
C LEU A 95 13.62 -6.16 1.22
N ALA A 96 14.45 -5.28 1.80
CA ALA A 96 14.80 -4.01 1.20
C ALA A 96 15.53 -4.20 -0.13
N MET A 97 15.17 -3.39 -1.13
CA MET A 97 15.84 -3.45 -2.44
C MET A 97 17.24 -2.84 -2.42
N GLY A 98 17.54 -2.03 -1.41
CA GLY A 98 18.77 -1.28 -1.28
C GLY A 98 18.86 -0.16 -2.30
N SER A 99 20.02 -0.01 -2.92
CA SER A 99 20.23 1.07 -3.89
C SER A 99 19.60 0.75 -5.26
N PRO A 100 19.02 1.75 -5.95
CA PRO A 100 18.63 1.62 -7.34
C PRO A 100 19.79 1.13 -8.19
N LEU A 101 19.53 0.16 -9.07
CA LEU A 101 20.51 -0.33 -10.03
C LEU A 101 20.85 0.76 -11.07
N PRO A 102 22.03 0.69 -11.70
CA PRO A 102 22.34 1.56 -12.84
C PRO A 102 21.28 1.44 -13.93
N VAL A 103 20.95 2.57 -14.56
CA VAL A 103 20.03 2.61 -15.70
C VAL A 103 20.58 1.76 -16.83
N PHE A 104 19.75 0.87 -17.38
CA PHE A 104 20.12 0.00 -18.49
C PHE A 104 19.62 0.55 -19.83
N LEU A 105 18.32 0.85 -19.95
CA LEU A 105 17.70 1.35 -21.18
C LEU A 105 16.93 2.66 -20.99
N SER A 106 16.07 2.72 -19.98
CA SER A 106 15.15 3.84 -19.77
C SER A 106 15.11 4.17 -18.28
N ALA A 107 15.59 5.37 -17.94
CA ALA A 107 15.63 5.80 -16.54
C ALA A 107 14.26 5.76 -15.86
N MET A 108 13.17 6.02 -16.60
CA MET A 108 11.82 5.99 -16.05
C MET A 108 11.30 4.56 -15.89
N ASP A 109 11.56 3.67 -16.84
CA ASP A 109 11.11 2.28 -16.75
C ASP A 109 11.89 1.53 -15.66
N ASP A 110 13.20 1.76 -15.59
CA ASP A 110 14.06 1.19 -14.55
C ASP A 110 13.67 1.72 -13.16
N ALA A 111 13.38 3.02 -13.04
CA ALA A 111 12.87 3.59 -11.79
C ALA A 111 11.53 3.00 -11.37
N ARG A 112 10.60 2.78 -12.31
CA ARG A 112 9.30 2.13 -12.04
C ARG A 112 9.47 0.68 -11.62
N TRP A 113 10.36 -0.05 -12.30
CA TRP A 113 10.66 -1.44 -11.98
C TRP A 113 11.25 -1.55 -10.57
N TRP A 114 12.28 -0.75 -10.24
CA TRP A 114 12.86 -0.75 -8.89
C TRP A 114 11.82 -0.35 -7.84
N ALA A 115 11.03 0.69 -8.10
CA ALA A 115 9.98 1.16 -7.17
C ALA A 115 8.89 0.11 -6.90
N SER A 116 8.68 -0.86 -7.80
CA SER A 116 7.71 -1.93 -7.60
C SER A 116 8.12 -2.95 -6.53
N PHE A 117 9.41 -3.01 -6.18
CA PHE A 117 9.95 -3.89 -5.14
C PHE A 117 10.44 -3.13 -3.90
N ALA A 118 10.73 -1.83 -4.03
CA ALA A 118 11.23 -1.01 -2.94
C ALA A 118 10.26 -0.94 -1.76
N THR A 119 10.81 -0.93 -0.56
CA THR A 119 10.05 -0.79 0.68
C THR A 119 9.50 0.63 0.83
N PRO A 120 8.44 0.84 1.64
CA PRO A 120 7.88 2.18 1.85
C PRO A 120 8.88 3.23 2.37
N PRO A 121 9.83 2.90 3.28
CA PRO A 121 10.89 3.83 3.67
C PRO A 121 11.82 4.21 2.51
N GLU A 122 12.22 3.25 1.68
CA GLU A 122 13.08 3.49 0.51
C GLU A 122 12.39 4.42 -0.49
N LEU A 123 11.13 4.16 -0.83
CA LEU A 123 10.37 5.01 -1.73
C LEU A 123 10.33 6.46 -1.26
N LYS A 124 10.09 6.70 0.04
CA LYS A 124 10.06 8.05 0.62
C LYS A 124 11.43 8.72 0.57
N ALA A 125 12.49 7.99 0.94
CA ALA A 125 13.85 8.52 0.98
C ALA A 125 14.32 8.94 -0.43
N TYR A 126 14.19 8.05 -1.41
CA TYR A 126 14.61 8.32 -2.78
C TYR A 126 13.74 9.38 -3.45
N ALA A 127 12.42 9.39 -3.21
CA ALA A 127 11.55 10.43 -3.74
C ALA A 127 11.91 11.82 -3.20
N LEU A 128 12.15 11.94 -1.90
CA LEU A 128 12.54 13.21 -1.28
C LEU A 128 13.90 13.68 -1.77
N ALA A 129 14.91 12.81 -1.78
CA ALA A 129 16.25 13.14 -2.26
C ALA A 129 16.24 13.59 -3.74
N CYS A 130 15.49 12.89 -4.59
CA CYS A 130 15.31 13.29 -5.99
C CYS A 130 14.66 14.67 -6.11
N PHE A 131 13.60 14.93 -5.34
CA PHE A 131 12.89 16.21 -5.34
C PHE A 131 13.78 17.37 -4.89
N GLU A 132 14.56 17.17 -3.83
CA GLU A 132 15.47 18.19 -3.29
C GLU A 132 16.62 18.51 -4.26
N ALA A 133 17.11 17.52 -5.01
CA ALA A 133 18.14 17.70 -6.02
C ALA A 133 17.66 18.50 -7.26
N MET A 134 16.35 18.57 -7.51
CA MET A 134 15.82 19.35 -8.63
C MET A 134 16.05 20.86 -8.43
N ARG A 135 16.25 21.59 -9.53
CA ARG A 135 16.29 23.06 -9.52
C ARG A 135 14.93 23.62 -9.06
N PRO A 136 14.89 24.79 -8.38
CA PRO A 136 13.64 25.34 -7.83
C PRO A 136 12.48 25.45 -8.84
N LYS A 137 12.76 25.94 -10.07
CA LYS A 137 11.74 26.03 -11.13
C LYS A 137 11.19 24.66 -11.55
N VAL A 138 12.03 23.62 -11.54
CA VAL A 138 11.64 22.25 -11.90
C VAL A 138 10.80 21.63 -10.79
N ARG A 139 11.12 21.89 -9.51
CA ARG A 139 10.31 21.43 -8.36
C ARG A 139 8.85 21.89 -8.46
N VAL A 140 8.63 23.16 -8.81
CA VAL A 140 7.26 23.71 -8.97
C VAL A 140 6.50 22.99 -10.09
N ALA A 141 7.13 22.80 -11.25
CA ALA A 141 6.52 22.08 -12.36
C ALA A 141 6.22 20.60 -12.00
N PHE A 142 7.14 19.96 -11.28
CA PHE A 142 6.98 18.59 -10.79
C PHE A 142 5.79 18.46 -9.83
N LEU A 143 5.69 19.34 -8.82
CA LEU A 143 4.56 19.34 -7.89
C LEU A 143 3.23 19.56 -8.62
N ALA A 144 3.19 20.49 -9.57
CA ALA A 144 1.99 20.71 -10.38
C ALA A 144 1.59 19.47 -11.19
N HIS A 145 2.55 18.69 -11.68
CA HIS A 145 2.28 17.43 -12.37
C HIS A 145 1.73 16.36 -11.43
N VAL A 146 2.38 16.12 -10.29
CA VAL A 146 1.96 15.10 -9.31
C VAL A 146 0.59 15.42 -8.72
N GLN A 147 0.32 16.69 -8.41
CA GLN A 147 -0.97 17.13 -7.88
C GLN A 147 -2.12 16.92 -8.87
N ARG A 148 -1.91 17.10 -10.18
CA ARG A 148 -2.95 16.84 -11.18
C ARG A 148 -3.38 15.37 -11.23
N GLY A 149 -2.48 14.44 -10.92
CA GLY A 149 -2.79 13.01 -10.88
C GLY A 149 -3.48 12.55 -9.60
N ALA A 150 -3.45 13.34 -8.52
CA ALA A 150 -4.03 12.98 -7.22
C ALA A 150 -5.53 13.35 -7.08
N VAL A 151 -6.10 14.06 -8.05
CA VAL A 151 -7.50 14.52 -8.06
C VAL A 151 -8.35 13.74 -9.08
N ALA A 152 -7.80 12.68 -9.66
CA ALA A 152 -8.48 11.75 -10.57
C ALA A 152 -8.68 10.40 -9.87
#